data_AF-A0A3L7TCV0-F1
#
_entry.id   AF-A0A3L7TCV0-F1
#
_cell.length_a   1.000
_cell.length_b   1.000
_cell.length_c   1.000
_cell.angle_alpha   90.00
_cell.angle_beta   90.00
_cell.angle_gamma   90.00
#
_symmetry.space_group_name_H-M   'P 1'
#
loop_
_entity.id
_entity.type
_entity.pdbx_description
1 polymer ?
#
loop_
_entity_poly.entity_id
_entity_poly.type
_entity_poly.pdbx_seq_one_letter_code
_entity_poly.pdbx_strand_id
1 'polypeptide(L)'
;MSTLAAIAASLACLSLAHATDRLVPSQYPTIQAAINAAVHGDIVTVSPGLYREALQLNKIITLQGHPSAEASAVILTGVGVAGGAMLVGGQGTPLSGQITIRNLTVDGQSIMEAGQWAGLFIDDDDGGNFSVLIEGCIFKDLWSAWTDGGAMFLTSTPTVIRRCSFLRNRSTVHGAAIYGNDSASAIIEGCVFQDHNVFAGTFYARIDANVIVRDCVLRNSILLCGNHQTGTVTFSNNIGCLISALSNGGYVDGGNNNWAGPCPDCDSNGKLDLEEILFGGADCNGNDLLDACEVVDNPKLDGNGDGLIDECQCLADVTGNGSVDAIDLAALMSSWGSNGSGEFDADVTNDGMVNGLDLAVILDGWGACP
;
A
#
# COMPACT_ATOMS: atom_id res chain seq x y z
N MET A 1 29.33 58.15 33.42
CA MET A 1 30.28 57.48 32.50
C MET A 1 30.17 55.97 32.74
N SER A 2 29.03 55.32 32.46
CA SER A 2 28.59 54.74 31.17
C SER A 2 29.57 53.71 30.58
N THR A 3 29.56 52.51 31.13
CA THR A 3 30.07 51.29 30.48
C THR A 3 28.87 50.43 30.08
N LEU A 4 28.36 50.62 28.86
CA LEU A 4 27.46 49.65 28.22
C LEU A 4 28.32 48.63 27.48
N ALA A 5 28.34 47.40 27.98
CA ALA A 5 28.83 46.24 27.24
C ALA A 5 27.73 45.78 26.27
N ALA A 6 27.98 45.88 24.97
CA ALA A 6 27.10 45.34 23.95
C ALA A 6 27.30 43.83 23.86
N ILE A 7 26.32 43.07 24.35
CA ILE A 7 26.20 41.63 24.08
C ILE A 7 25.59 41.50 22.69
N ALA A 8 26.42 41.18 21.69
CA ALA A 8 25.94 40.76 20.38
C ALA A 8 25.38 39.35 20.51
N ALA A 9 24.06 39.23 20.70
CA ALA A 9 23.36 37.97 20.56
C ALA A 9 23.38 37.57 19.08
N SER A 10 24.24 36.62 18.73
CA SER A 10 24.19 35.93 17.45
C SER A 10 22.88 35.15 17.37
N LEU A 11 21.89 35.72 16.69
CA LEU A 11 20.70 35.00 16.24
C LEU A 11 21.19 33.99 15.20
N ALA A 12 21.55 32.79 15.66
CA ALA A 12 21.57 31.62 14.80
C ALA A 12 20.11 31.40 14.40
N CYS A 13 19.74 31.86 13.21
CA CYS A 13 18.50 31.51 12.59
C CYS A 13 18.56 29.99 12.37
N LEU A 14 18.03 29.20 13.31
CA LEU A 14 17.71 27.81 13.04
C LEU A 14 16.65 27.88 11.94
N SER A 15 17.08 27.69 10.68
CA SER A 15 16.16 27.35 9.62
C SER A 15 15.51 26.04 10.06
N LEU A 16 14.25 26.09 10.46
CA LEU A 16 13.38 24.92 10.41
C LEU A 16 13.45 24.44 8.97
N ALA A 17 14.19 23.37 8.74
CA ALA A 17 14.18 22.70 7.45
C ALA A 17 12.74 22.24 7.25
N HIS A 18 12.00 22.95 6.41
CA HIS A 18 10.73 22.46 5.93
C HIS A 18 11.00 21.13 5.23
N ALA A 19 10.22 20.11 5.55
CA ALA A 19 10.17 18.90 4.76
C ALA A 19 9.96 19.32 3.30
N THR A 20 10.96 19.06 2.47
CA THR A 20 10.90 19.42 1.05
C THR A 20 10.75 18.15 0.23
N ASP A 21 9.79 18.17 -0.68
CA ASP A 21 9.56 17.05 -1.58
C ASP A 21 10.74 16.92 -2.56
N ARG A 22 11.34 15.72 -2.57
CA ARG A 22 12.37 15.29 -3.51
C ARG A 22 11.70 14.46 -4.59
N LEU A 23 11.59 15.00 -5.79
CA LEU A 23 10.84 14.36 -6.87
C LEU A 23 11.73 13.48 -7.76
N VAL A 24 11.32 12.24 -7.95
CA VAL A 24 11.95 11.28 -8.86
C VAL A 24 10.99 10.99 -10.02
N PRO A 25 11.42 11.02 -11.29
CA PRO A 25 12.76 11.32 -11.77
C PRO A 25 13.02 12.81 -12.06
N SER A 26 12.02 13.69 -11.88
CA SER A 26 12.04 15.06 -12.42
C SER A 26 13.09 15.99 -11.80
N GLN A 27 13.43 15.79 -10.52
CA GLN A 27 14.52 16.51 -9.85
C GLN A 27 15.77 15.65 -9.67
N TYR A 28 15.58 14.36 -9.37
CA TYR A 28 16.65 13.40 -9.16
C TYR A 28 16.48 12.22 -10.11
N PRO A 29 17.50 11.83 -10.89
CA PRO A 29 17.36 10.79 -11.91
C PRO A 29 17.14 9.38 -11.33
N THR A 30 17.47 9.15 -10.05
CA THR A 30 17.32 7.86 -9.37
C THR A 30 16.77 8.07 -7.97
N ILE A 31 16.14 7.03 -7.40
CA ILE A 31 15.59 7.07 -6.05
C ILE A 31 16.72 7.20 -5.02
N GLN A 32 17.81 6.45 -5.19
CA GLN A 32 18.94 6.56 -4.27
C GLN A 32 19.59 7.95 -4.30
N ALA A 33 19.61 8.64 -5.44
CA ALA A 33 20.12 10.01 -5.51
C ALA A 33 19.24 10.99 -4.71
N ALA A 34 17.91 10.83 -4.76
CA ALA A 34 16.99 11.60 -3.93
C ALA A 34 17.18 11.31 -2.44
N ILE A 35 17.30 10.03 -2.04
CA ILE A 35 17.59 9.64 -0.65
C ILE A 35 18.91 10.24 -0.17
N ASN A 36 19.96 10.18 -0.99
CA ASN A 36 21.27 10.74 -0.66
C ASN A 36 21.23 12.26 -0.45
N ALA A 37 20.41 12.97 -1.21
CA ALA A 37 20.23 14.42 -1.09
C ALA A 37 19.26 14.84 0.02
N ALA A 38 18.34 13.95 0.42
CA ALA A 38 17.36 14.22 1.45
C ALA A 38 18.00 14.48 2.83
N VAL A 39 17.36 15.31 3.64
CA VAL A 39 17.66 15.43 5.07
C VAL A 39 16.54 14.80 5.90
N HIS A 40 16.76 14.59 7.20
CA HIS A 40 15.73 14.04 8.08
C HIS A 40 14.43 14.88 8.01
N GLY A 41 13.30 14.20 7.86
CA GLY A 41 11.97 14.80 7.70
C GLY A 41 11.54 15.07 6.25
N ASP A 42 12.44 14.96 5.27
CA ASP A 42 12.06 15.12 3.86
C ASP A 42 11.12 14.00 3.37
N ILE A 43 10.41 14.28 2.27
CA ILE A 43 9.60 13.31 1.53
C ILE A 43 10.26 13.07 0.18
N VAL A 44 10.55 11.82 -0.16
CA VAL A 44 10.97 11.40 -1.50
C VAL A 44 9.74 10.86 -2.22
N THR A 45 9.25 11.61 -3.22
CA THR A 45 8.08 11.25 -4.02
C THR A 45 8.54 10.67 -5.35
N VAL A 46 8.15 9.43 -5.62
CA VAL A 46 8.57 8.67 -6.79
C VAL A 46 7.42 8.56 -7.78
N SER A 47 7.58 9.19 -8.94
CA SER A 47 6.65 9.07 -10.07
C SER A 47 6.67 7.64 -10.62
N PRO A 48 5.57 7.19 -11.24
CA PRO A 48 5.50 5.88 -11.89
C PRO A 48 6.67 5.58 -12.79
N GLY A 49 7.22 4.37 -12.67
CA GLY A 49 8.33 3.94 -13.49
C GLY A 49 9.06 2.74 -12.93
N LEU A 50 9.73 2.00 -13.79
CA LEU A 50 10.57 0.88 -13.39
C LEU A 50 11.94 1.40 -12.90
N TYR A 51 12.24 1.20 -11.62
CA TYR A 51 13.49 1.64 -10.99
C TYR A 51 14.34 0.43 -10.58
N ARG A 52 15.37 0.13 -11.37
CA ARG A 52 16.29 -1.00 -11.09
C ARG A 52 17.38 -0.58 -10.11
N GLU A 53 17.02 -0.41 -8.85
CA GLU A 53 17.91 0.05 -7.78
C GLU A 53 17.84 -0.88 -6.57
N ALA A 54 18.96 -1.00 -5.85
CA ALA A 54 19.01 -1.55 -4.50
C ALA A 54 19.14 -0.37 -3.52
N LEU A 55 18.09 -0.10 -2.76
CA LEU A 55 17.99 1.11 -1.96
C LEU A 55 18.59 0.93 -0.57
N GLN A 56 19.23 1.98 -0.08
CA GLN A 56 19.66 2.14 1.29
C GLN A 56 18.92 3.31 1.90
N LEU A 57 17.98 3.01 2.79
CA LEU A 57 17.15 3.97 3.49
C LEU A 57 17.71 4.20 4.89
N ASN A 58 18.70 5.08 4.96
CA ASN A 58 19.50 5.36 6.16
C ASN A 58 19.22 6.74 6.78
N LYS A 59 18.02 7.28 6.52
CA LYS A 59 17.56 8.56 7.06
C LYS A 59 16.09 8.44 7.45
N ILE A 60 15.72 9.13 8.52
CA ILE A 60 14.33 9.38 8.92
C ILE A 60 13.62 10.24 7.85
N ILE A 61 13.05 9.61 6.84
CA ILE A 61 12.32 10.25 5.74
C ILE A 61 11.05 9.47 5.40
N THR A 62 10.16 10.10 4.62
CA THR A 62 9.13 9.36 3.88
C THR A 62 9.68 9.00 2.50
N LEU A 63 9.55 7.74 2.09
CA LEU A 63 9.63 7.31 0.69
C LEU A 63 8.22 6.95 0.23
N GLN A 64 7.70 7.62 -0.79
CA GLN A 64 6.35 7.42 -1.28
C GLN A 64 6.26 7.30 -2.81
N GLY A 65 5.35 6.45 -3.30
CA GLY A 65 4.87 6.56 -4.67
C GLY A 65 4.04 7.83 -4.87
N HIS A 66 4.00 8.33 -6.11
CA HIS A 66 3.25 9.53 -6.45
C HIS A 66 1.75 9.31 -6.22
N PRO A 67 1.04 10.20 -5.50
CA PRO A 67 -0.34 9.98 -5.08
C PRO A 67 -1.35 9.98 -6.23
N SER A 68 -1.07 10.69 -7.35
CA SER A 68 -1.95 10.72 -8.53
C SER A 68 -1.70 9.58 -9.53
N ALA A 69 -0.89 8.60 -9.14
CA ALA A 69 -0.52 7.50 -10.01
C ALA A 69 -1.22 6.23 -9.54
N GLU A 70 -2.38 5.97 -10.13
CA GLU A 70 -3.07 4.68 -10.12
C GLU A 70 -2.05 3.54 -10.13
N ALA A 71 -1.80 2.95 -8.95
CA ALA A 71 -0.91 1.82 -8.62
C ALA A 71 0.26 1.51 -9.58
N SER A 72 0.88 2.53 -10.18
CA SER A 72 1.77 2.33 -11.31
C SER A 72 3.19 2.23 -10.82
N ALA A 73 3.46 1.05 -10.28
CA ALA A 73 4.69 0.31 -10.53
C ALA A 73 5.97 1.13 -10.34
N VAL A 74 6.22 1.67 -9.15
CA VAL A 74 7.60 1.95 -8.70
C VAL A 74 8.26 0.61 -8.45
N ILE A 75 8.59 -0.12 -9.52
CA ILE A 75 9.15 -1.47 -9.42
C ILE A 75 10.61 -1.34 -9.02
N LEU A 76 10.91 -1.68 -7.78
CA LEU A 76 12.26 -1.84 -7.27
C LEU A 76 12.77 -3.24 -7.55
N THR A 77 13.59 -3.41 -8.59
CA THR A 77 14.36 -4.67 -8.79
C THR A 77 15.77 -4.49 -8.24
N GLY A 78 16.00 -4.87 -7.00
CA GLY A 78 17.32 -4.78 -6.37
C GLY A 78 18.29 -5.80 -6.95
N VAL A 79 19.43 -5.33 -7.46
CA VAL A 79 20.64 -6.14 -7.63
C VAL A 79 21.72 -5.48 -6.81
N GLY A 80 22.02 -6.07 -5.66
CA GLY A 80 23.12 -5.72 -4.79
C GLY A 80 23.67 -6.99 -4.15
N VAL A 81 25.00 -7.05 -4.02
CA VAL A 81 25.85 -8.19 -3.63
C VAL A 81 25.50 -8.89 -2.29
N ALA A 82 24.39 -8.55 -1.62
CA ALA A 82 24.02 -9.05 -0.30
C ALA A 82 22.52 -9.33 -0.04
N GLY A 83 21.58 -9.23 -0.99
CA GLY A 83 20.19 -9.56 -0.62
C GLY A 83 19.08 -9.17 -1.56
N GLY A 84 18.56 -7.95 -1.44
CA GLY A 84 17.26 -7.59 -1.98
C GLY A 84 17.07 -6.13 -2.40
N ALA A 85 15.81 -5.69 -2.46
CA ALA A 85 15.40 -4.41 -3.05
C ALA A 85 15.67 -3.18 -2.16
N MET A 86 15.51 -3.28 -0.85
CA MET A 86 15.72 -2.15 0.06
C MET A 86 16.22 -2.60 1.44
N LEU A 87 17.28 -1.96 1.89
CA LEU A 87 17.81 -2.04 3.24
C LEU A 87 17.39 -0.79 4.01
N VAL A 88 16.73 -0.96 5.15
CA VAL A 88 16.24 0.12 6.02
C VAL A 88 16.97 0.03 7.33
N GLY A 89 17.70 1.08 7.71
CA GLY A 89 18.51 1.07 8.93
C GLY A 89 19.64 2.08 8.87
N GLY A 90 20.32 2.26 10.00
CA GLY A 90 21.34 3.30 10.20
C GLY A 90 22.64 3.13 9.41
N GLN A 91 22.97 1.90 8.99
CA GLN A 91 24.22 1.55 8.30
C GLN A 91 25.46 2.06 9.04
N GLY A 92 25.53 1.81 10.35
CA GLY A 92 26.57 2.29 11.26
C GLY A 92 26.23 3.63 11.96
N THR A 93 25.06 4.21 11.68
CA THR A 93 24.64 5.50 12.28
C THR A 93 23.31 5.38 13.03
N PRO A 94 23.27 5.60 14.36
CA PRO A 94 22.03 5.48 15.12
C PRO A 94 20.95 6.44 14.61
N LEU A 95 19.79 5.90 14.26
CA LEU A 95 18.61 6.67 13.84
C LEU A 95 17.69 6.94 15.03
N SER A 96 16.95 8.05 14.99
CA SER A 96 15.87 8.32 15.94
C SER A 96 14.71 9.03 15.26
N GLY A 97 13.53 8.41 15.29
CA GLY A 97 12.33 8.90 14.61
C GLY A 97 11.56 7.77 13.94
N GLN A 98 10.77 8.10 12.91
CA GLN A 98 10.03 7.12 12.11
C GLN A 98 10.39 7.25 10.64
N ILE A 99 10.73 6.12 10.02
CA ILE A 99 10.81 6.00 8.56
C ILE A 99 9.43 5.58 8.05
N THR A 100 8.96 6.20 6.97
CA THR A 100 7.68 5.83 6.34
C THR A 100 7.91 5.39 4.91
N ILE A 101 7.34 4.24 4.52
CA ILE A 101 7.34 3.73 3.15
C ILE A 101 5.88 3.56 2.74
N ARG A 102 5.45 4.24 1.66
CA ARG A 102 4.05 4.17 1.23
C ARG A 102 3.84 4.08 -0.27
N ASN A 103 2.81 3.37 -0.70
CA ASN A 103 2.35 3.34 -2.09
C ASN A 103 3.46 2.92 -3.09
N LEU A 104 4.27 1.92 -2.74
CA LEU A 104 5.33 1.38 -3.59
C LEU A 104 5.05 -0.07 -3.98
N THR A 105 5.60 -0.51 -5.11
CA THR A 105 5.56 -1.91 -5.54
C THR A 105 6.97 -2.50 -5.58
N VAL A 106 7.32 -3.35 -4.64
CA VAL A 106 8.56 -4.13 -4.67
C VAL A 106 8.27 -5.44 -5.41
N ASP A 107 8.83 -5.60 -6.60
CA ASP A 107 8.56 -6.73 -7.50
C ASP A 107 9.86 -7.44 -7.88
N GLY A 108 9.92 -8.75 -7.64
CA GLY A 108 11.08 -9.59 -7.90
C GLY A 108 11.27 -10.04 -9.35
N GLN A 109 10.33 -9.76 -10.28
CA GLN A 109 10.28 -10.18 -11.70
C GLN A 109 11.52 -10.93 -12.24
N SER A 110 11.70 -12.19 -11.86
CA SER A 110 12.65 -13.14 -12.47
C SER A 110 14.16 -12.97 -12.16
N ILE A 111 14.58 -12.31 -11.08
CA ILE A 111 15.98 -12.40 -10.63
C ILE A 111 16.22 -13.71 -9.83
N MET A 112 16.95 -14.65 -10.44
CA MET A 112 17.24 -16.00 -9.92
C MET A 112 18.53 -16.12 -9.08
N GLU A 113 19.05 -15.04 -8.51
CA GLU A 113 20.22 -15.12 -7.63
C GLU A 113 19.95 -14.35 -6.35
N ALA A 114 19.39 -15.07 -5.38
CA ALA A 114 18.89 -14.48 -4.15
C ALA A 114 19.93 -14.54 -3.02
N GLY A 115 20.13 -13.39 -2.38
CA GLY A 115 20.86 -13.29 -1.13
C GLY A 115 19.99 -13.75 0.06
N GLN A 116 20.38 -13.36 1.28
CA GLN A 116 19.72 -13.83 2.50
C GLN A 116 18.23 -13.43 2.61
N TRP A 117 17.86 -12.33 1.97
CA TRP A 117 16.53 -11.70 1.93
C TRP A 117 16.30 -11.18 0.50
N ALA A 118 15.06 -10.88 0.07
CA ALA A 118 14.81 -10.42 -1.31
C ALA A 118 14.04 -9.08 -1.45
N GLY A 119 13.02 -8.82 -0.63
CA GLY A 119 12.30 -7.54 -0.68
C GLY A 119 12.93 -6.47 0.20
N LEU A 120 12.46 -6.41 1.44
CA LEU A 120 12.90 -5.45 2.44
C LEU A 120 13.71 -6.15 3.54
N PHE A 121 14.82 -5.54 3.96
CA PHE A 121 15.46 -5.88 5.22
C PHE A 121 15.46 -4.64 6.12
N ILE A 122 14.80 -4.75 7.27
CA ILE A 122 14.82 -3.75 8.33
C ILE A 122 15.82 -4.20 9.37
N ASP A 123 16.89 -3.42 9.49
CA ASP A 123 18.07 -3.71 10.29
C ASP A 123 18.28 -2.64 11.37
N ASP A 124 18.56 -3.09 12.60
CA ASP A 124 18.72 -2.29 13.81
C ASP A 124 20.10 -2.46 14.46
N ASP A 125 21.06 -3.05 13.76
CA ASP A 125 22.40 -3.37 14.29
C ASP A 125 23.22 -2.14 14.77
N ASP A 126 22.65 -0.93 14.65
CA ASP A 126 23.30 0.34 14.95
C ASP A 126 22.93 0.95 16.31
N GLY A 127 22.06 0.30 17.10
CA GLY A 127 21.64 0.80 18.41
C GLY A 127 20.80 2.08 18.34
N GLY A 128 20.06 2.24 17.23
CA GLY A 128 19.11 3.32 17.04
C GLY A 128 17.83 3.15 17.87
N ASN A 129 17.03 4.19 17.95
CA ASN A 129 15.66 4.13 18.48
C ASN A 129 14.72 4.72 17.44
N PHE A 130 14.49 3.95 16.37
CA PHE A 130 13.60 4.33 15.28
C PHE A 130 12.52 3.28 15.08
N SER A 131 11.45 3.66 14.37
CA SER A 131 10.39 2.75 13.94
C SER A 131 10.18 2.85 12.44
N VAL A 132 9.52 1.85 11.86
CA VAL A 132 9.16 1.84 10.44
C VAL A 132 7.66 1.69 10.28
N LEU A 133 7.05 2.55 9.47
CA LEU A 133 5.66 2.44 9.00
C LEU A 133 5.67 2.09 7.52
N ILE A 134 4.98 1.02 7.15
CA ILE A 134 4.78 0.59 5.77
C ILE A 134 3.27 0.58 5.48
N GLU A 135 2.86 1.30 4.44
CA GLU A 135 1.44 1.51 4.14
C GLU A 135 1.14 1.48 2.65
N GLY A 136 0.09 0.78 2.20
CA GLY A 136 -0.29 0.82 0.78
C GLY A 136 0.75 0.19 -0.15
N CYS A 137 1.63 -0.66 0.37
CA CYS A 137 2.74 -1.23 -0.39
C CYS A 137 2.42 -2.63 -0.91
N ILE A 138 3.03 -2.99 -2.03
CA ILE A 138 2.87 -4.28 -2.69
C ILE A 138 4.23 -4.96 -2.76
N PHE A 139 4.31 -6.17 -2.25
CA PHE A 139 5.51 -7.02 -2.26
C PHE A 139 5.18 -8.30 -3.02
N LYS A 140 5.68 -8.44 -4.24
CA LYS A 140 5.29 -9.56 -5.09
C LYS A 140 6.45 -10.24 -5.81
N ASP A 141 6.28 -11.54 -6.01
CA ASP A 141 7.20 -12.35 -6.80
C ASP A 141 8.65 -12.29 -6.28
N LEU A 142 8.81 -12.06 -4.97
CA LEU A 142 10.11 -11.97 -4.29
C LEU A 142 10.56 -13.35 -3.84
N TRP A 143 11.82 -13.69 -4.12
CA TRP A 143 12.37 -15.00 -3.80
C TRP A 143 13.71 -14.89 -3.07
N SER A 144 13.77 -15.42 -1.84
CA SER A 144 15.01 -15.70 -1.12
C SER A 144 15.49 -17.14 -1.38
N ALA A 145 16.75 -17.33 -1.79
CA ALA A 145 17.37 -18.64 -2.00
C ALA A 145 17.93 -19.22 -0.70
N TRP A 146 18.01 -18.41 0.36
CA TRP A 146 18.57 -18.77 1.66
C TRP A 146 17.47 -18.88 2.71
N THR A 147 17.86 -18.71 3.98
CA THR A 147 17.01 -19.01 5.11
C THR A 147 15.96 -17.95 5.41
N ASP A 148 16.12 -16.70 4.98
CA ASP A 148 15.41 -15.58 5.59
C ASP A 148 14.41 -14.93 4.59
N GLY A 149 13.52 -14.09 5.13
CA GLY A 149 12.21 -13.75 4.57
C GLY A 149 12.16 -13.48 3.07
N GLY A 150 11.21 -14.14 2.38
CA GLY A 150 11.02 -13.96 0.94
C GLY A 150 10.63 -12.53 0.58
N ALA A 151 9.67 -11.94 1.29
CA ALA A 151 9.31 -10.53 1.09
C ALA A 151 10.02 -9.59 2.08
N MET A 152 10.03 -9.92 3.36
CA MET A 152 10.58 -9.04 4.39
C MET A 152 11.34 -9.81 5.48
N PHE A 153 12.50 -9.27 5.85
CA PHE A 153 13.27 -9.62 7.03
C PHE A 153 13.16 -8.47 8.04
N LEU A 154 12.66 -8.77 9.24
CA LEU A 154 12.57 -7.85 10.37
C LEU A 154 13.52 -8.27 11.52
N THR A 155 14.25 -7.30 12.08
CA THR A 155 14.97 -7.42 13.38
C THR A 155 14.31 -6.52 14.43
N SER A 156 15.03 -6.09 15.47
CA SER A 156 14.48 -5.42 16.67
C SER A 156 13.77 -4.08 16.45
N THR A 157 13.79 -3.52 15.24
CA THR A 157 13.07 -2.28 14.92
C THR A 157 11.54 -2.46 14.98
N PRO A 158 10.81 -1.70 15.82
CA PRO A 158 9.36 -1.69 15.82
C PRO A 158 8.80 -1.31 14.44
N THR A 159 8.02 -2.21 13.87
CA THR A 159 7.50 -2.08 12.50
C THR A 159 5.98 -2.22 12.48
N VAL A 160 5.30 -1.29 11.82
CA VAL A 160 3.87 -1.37 11.53
C VAL A 160 3.68 -1.50 10.02
N ILE A 161 2.95 -2.53 9.60
CA ILE A 161 2.62 -2.82 8.21
C ILE A 161 1.10 -2.78 8.10
N ARG A 162 0.56 -1.89 7.27
CA ARG A 162 -0.89 -1.78 7.10
C ARG A 162 -1.32 -1.62 5.66
N ARG A 163 -2.47 -2.16 5.28
CA ARG A 163 -3.01 -2.00 3.92
C ARG A 163 -1.98 -2.37 2.84
N CYS A 164 -1.29 -3.50 3.04
CA CYS A 164 -0.25 -3.98 2.14
C CYS A 164 -0.61 -5.34 1.55
N SER A 165 -0.08 -5.62 0.35
CA SER A 165 -0.27 -6.92 -0.32
C SER A 165 1.04 -7.67 -0.46
N PHE A 166 1.05 -8.92 -0.02
CA PHE A 166 2.16 -9.87 -0.17
C PHE A 166 1.71 -11.00 -1.11
N LEU A 167 2.30 -11.09 -2.30
CA LEU A 167 1.81 -11.96 -3.36
C LEU A 167 2.91 -12.85 -3.91
N ARG A 168 2.70 -14.17 -3.91
CA ARG A 168 3.61 -15.15 -4.58
C ARG A 168 5.07 -15.09 -4.13
N ASN A 169 5.31 -14.62 -2.91
CA ASN A 169 6.66 -14.57 -2.34
C ASN A 169 7.12 -15.96 -1.91
N ARG A 170 8.43 -16.20 -1.97
CA ARG A 170 9.06 -17.50 -1.74
C ARG A 170 10.33 -17.38 -0.91
N SER A 171 10.56 -18.37 -0.04
CA SER A 171 11.83 -18.61 0.64
C SER A 171 12.19 -20.10 0.53
N THR A 172 13.47 -20.46 0.67
CA THR A 172 13.85 -21.89 0.68
C THR A 172 13.70 -22.52 2.06
N VAL A 173 13.80 -21.74 3.15
CA VAL A 173 13.76 -22.30 4.52
C VAL A 173 12.72 -21.65 5.43
N HIS A 174 12.68 -20.32 5.60
CA HIS A 174 11.77 -19.68 6.57
C HIS A 174 10.99 -18.51 5.97
N GLY A 175 9.73 -18.36 6.42
CA GLY A 175 8.89 -17.17 6.24
C GLY A 175 8.84 -16.63 4.81
N ALA A 176 7.96 -17.20 3.97
CA ALA A 176 7.87 -16.75 2.58
C ALA A 176 7.47 -15.28 2.44
N ALA A 177 6.60 -14.78 3.31
CA ALA A 177 6.24 -13.36 3.33
C ALA A 177 7.07 -12.62 4.36
N ILE A 178 6.91 -12.94 5.65
CA ILE A 178 7.54 -12.20 6.75
C ILE A 178 8.40 -13.15 7.58
N TYR A 179 9.65 -12.74 7.81
CA TYR A 179 10.57 -13.38 8.74
C TYR A 179 10.96 -12.38 9.82
N GLY A 180 10.61 -12.67 11.07
CA GLY A 180 11.01 -11.92 12.25
C GLY A 180 12.10 -12.65 13.02
N ASN A 181 13.17 -11.94 13.37
CA ASN A 181 14.31 -12.46 14.11
C ASN A 181 14.77 -11.44 15.17
N ASP A 182 15.58 -11.88 16.14
CA ASP A 182 16.28 -11.02 17.11
C ASP A 182 15.38 -9.95 17.76
N SER A 183 14.33 -10.40 18.46
CA SER A 183 13.34 -9.56 19.15
C SER A 183 12.55 -8.62 18.24
N ALA A 184 12.42 -8.95 16.95
CA ALA A 184 11.57 -8.19 16.03
C ALA A 184 10.17 -8.00 16.56
N SER A 185 9.65 -6.77 16.47
CA SER A 185 8.28 -6.44 16.86
C SER A 185 7.54 -5.87 15.66
N ALA A 186 6.55 -6.62 15.18
CA ALA A 186 5.78 -6.26 13.99
C ALA A 186 4.29 -6.32 14.24
N ILE A 187 3.56 -5.28 13.84
CA ILE A 187 2.09 -5.27 13.79
C ILE A 187 1.68 -5.19 12.33
N ILE A 188 0.90 -6.16 11.89
CA ILE A 188 0.42 -6.32 10.51
C ILE A 188 -1.11 -6.24 10.55
N GLU A 189 -1.68 -5.24 9.87
CA GLU A 189 -3.10 -4.90 9.94
C GLU A 189 -3.71 -4.63 8.56
N GLY A 190 -4.88 -5.19 8.26
CA GLY A 190 -5.55 -4.91 6.99
C GLY A 190 -4.70 -5.29 5.77
N CYS A 191 -3.93 -6.38 5.85
CA CYS A 191 -3.03 -6.82 4.77
C CYS A 191 -3.55 -8.07 4.07
N VAL A 192 -3.10 -8.28 2.83
CA VAL A 192 -3.36 -9.49 2.03
C VAL A 192 -2.11 -10.34 1.95
N PHE A 193 -2.26 -11.65 2.17
CA PHE A 193 -1.22 -12.65 1.94
C PHE A 193 -1.75 -13.71 0.98
N GLN A 194 -1.08 -13.92 -0.15
CA GLN A 194 -1.57 -14.82 -1.19
C GLN A 194 -0.47 -15.61 -1.87
N ASP A 195 -0.74 -16.91 -2.07
CA ASP A 195 0.02 -17.82 -2.93
C ASP A 195 1.52 -17.93 -2.56
N HIS A 196 1.82 -17.83 -1.28
CA HIS A 196 3.19 -17.94 -0.77
C HIS A 196 3.72 -19.38 -0.83
N ASN A 197 4.97 -19.54 -1.25
CA ASN A 197 5.57 -20.87 -1.41
C ASN A 197 6.74 -21.07 -0.44
N VAL A 198 6.50 -21.77 0.68
CA VAL A 198 7.57 -22.36 1.51
C VAL A 198 6.99 -23.43 2.43
N PHE A 199 7.80 -24.43 2.80
CA PHE A 199 7.41 -25.48 3.73
C PHE A 199 7.25 -24.98 5.17
N ALA A 200 8.04 -24.00 5.62
CA ALA A 200 8.00 -23.48 6.99
C ALA A 200 6.88 -22.48 7.27
N GLY A 201 6.06 -22.15 6.26
CA GLY A 201 4.91 -21.25 6.32
C GLY A 201 5.16 -19.78 5.95
N THR A 202 4.05 -19.06 5.84
CA THR A 202 3.97 -17.67 5.34
C THR A 202 4.70 -16.70 6.25
N PHE A 203 4.62 -16.94 7.56
CA PHE A 203 5.26 -16.16 8.61
C PHE A 203 6.25 -17.04 9.35
N TYR A 204 7.31 -16.44 9.87
CA TYR A 204 8.24 -17.15 10.73
C TYR A 204 8.81 -16.19 11.77
N ALA A 205 8.79 -16.58 13.05
CA ALA A 205 9.29 -15.75 14.14
C ALA A 205 10.24 -16.55 15.04
N ARG A 206 11.43 -16.02 15.30
CA ARG A 206 12.43 -16.65 16.18
C ARG A 206 13.19 -15.63 17.02
N ILE A 207 13.92 -16.14 18.02
CA ILE A 207 14.74 -15.34 18.94
C ILE A 207 13.92 -14.20 19.54
N ASP A 208 12.89 -14.57 20.31
CA ASP A 208 11.98 -13.62 20.98
C ASP A 208 11.23 -12.64 20.05
N ALA A 209 11.26 -12.83 18.73
CA ALA A 209 10.45 -12.05 17.80
C ALA A 209 8.94 -12.23 18.07
N ASN A 210 8.20 -11.14 18.01
CA ASN A 210 6.76 -11.07 18.20
C ASN A 210 6.11 -10.39 16.99
N VAL A 211 5.39 -11.18 16.19
CA VAL A 211 4.62 -10.68 15.05
C VAL A 211 3.14 -10.79 15.38
N ILE A 212 2.38 -9.72 15.19
CA ILE A 212 0.93 -9.68 15.35
C ILE A 212 0.31 -9.49 13.97
N VAL A 213 -0.58 -10.39 13.58
CA VAL A 213 -1.31 -10.36 12.31
C VAL A 213 -2.79 -10.24 12.64
N ARG A 214 -3.40 -9.10 12.27
CA ARG A 214 -4.80 -8.86 12.58
C ARG A 214 -5.56 -8.24 11.42
N ASP A 215 -6.85 -8.52 11.36
CA ASP A 215 -7.75 -7.93 10.36
C ASP A 215 -7.21 -8.13 8.93
N CYS A 216 -6.50 -9.24 8.68
CA CYS A 216 -5.88 -9.58 7.40
C CYS A 216 -6.66 -10.68 6.66
N VAL A 217 -6.45 -10.72 5.34
CA VAL A 217 -6.97 -11.79 4.47
C VAL A 217 -5.81 -12.66 4.00
N LEU A 218 -5.96 -13.98 4.16
CA LEU A 218 -4.94 -14.97 3.83
C LEU A 218 -5.51 -16.02 2.86
N ARG A 219 -5.00 -16.05 1.62
CA ARG A 219 -5.43 -17.00 0.59
C ARG A 219 -4.32 -17.97 0.25
N ASN A 220 -4.68 -19.25 0.11
CA ASN A 220 -3.75 -20.32 -0.30
C ASN A 220 -2.42 -20.25 0.47
N SER A 221 -2.55 -20.16 1.79
CA SER A 221 -1.44 -19.88 2.69
C SER A 221 -1.20 -21.03 3.65
N ILE A 222 0.07 -21.25 3.99
CA ILE A 222 0.50 -22.20 5.02
C ILE A 222 0.80 -21.39 6.29
N LEU A 223 0.10 -21.66 7.39
CA LEU A 223 0.27 -20.97 8.68
C LEU A 223 1.07 -21.81 9.67
N LEU A 224 2.23 -22.25 9.21
CA LEU A 224 3.30 -22.76 10.06
C LEU A 224 4.16 -21.55 10.42
N CYS A 225 4.42 -21.34 11.71
CA CYS A 225 5.03 -20.08 12.21
C CYS A 225 6.42 -20.29 12.84
N GLY A 226 7.05 -21.43 12.55
CA GLY A 226 8.22 -22.04 13.19
C GLY A 226 8.85 -21.33 14.40
N ASN A 227 8.86 -21.99 15.57
CA ASN A 227 9.49 -21.47 16.78
C ASN A 227 10.92 -21.97 16.96
N HIS A 228 11.89 -21.09 16.74
CA HIS A 228 13.22 -21.27 17.31
C HIS A 228 13.42 -20.20 18.39
N GLN A 229 13.78 -20.59 19.62
CA GLN A 229 14.08 -19.62 20.69
C GLN A 229 12.93 -18.61 20.92
N THR A 230 11.76 -19.09 21.35
CA THR A 230 10.62 -18.30 21.90
C THR A 230 9.86 -17.32 20.99
N GLY A 231 10.19 -17.21 19.70
CA GLY A 231 9.43 -16.36 18.77
C GLY A 231 7.96 -16.78 18.56
N THR A 232 7.08 -15.80 18.35
CA THR A 232 5.63 -16.01 18.15
C THR A 232 5.04 -15.18 17.01
N VAL A 233 3.99 -15.74 16.40
CA VAL A 233 3.09 -15.05 15.46
C VAL A 233 1.66 -15.18 16.00
N THR A 234 1.07 -14.05 16.37
CA THR A 234 -0.27 -13.97 16.96
C THR A 234 -1.28 -13.56 15.90
N PHE A 235 -2.35 -14.32 15.74
CA PHE A 235 -3.39 -14.05 14.75
C PHE A 235 -4.71 -13.64 15.43
N SER A 236 -5.33 -12.52 15.03
CA SER A 236 -6.68 -12.16 15.51
C SER A 236 -7.55 -11.52 14.43
N ASN A 237 -8.85 -11.79 14.41
CA ASN A 237 -9.82 -11.20 13.46
C ASN A 237 -9.45 -11.42 11.96
N ASN A 238 -8.70 -12.47 11.63
CA ASN A 238 -8.30 -12.71 10.24
C ASN A 238 -9.31 -13.56 9.49
N ILE A 239 -9.37 -13.41 8.17
CA ILE A 239 -10.09 -14.30 7.26
C ILE A 239 -9.07 -15.10 6.47
N GLY A 240 -9.30 -16.40 6.31
CA GLY A 240 -8.50 -17.18 5.38
C GLY A 240 -9.31 -18.19 4.59
N CYS A 241 -8.90 -18.37 3.34
CA CYS A 241 -9.44 -19.36 2.42
C CYS A 241 -8.29 -20.20 1.84
N LEU A 242 -8.55 -21.50 1.65
CA LEU A 242 -7.52 -22.46 1.21
C LEU A 242 -6.31 -22.51 2.15
N ILE A 243 -6.51 -22.36 3.46
CA ILE A 243 -5.43 -22.52 4.44
C ILE A 243 -5.10 -24.01 4.57
N SER A 244 -3.96 -24.40 4.00
CA SER A 244 -3.61 -25.83 3.82
C SER A 244 -2.95 -26.45 5.04
N ALA A 245 -2.46 -25.63 5.99
CA ALA A 245 -1.97 -26.09 7.28
C ALA A 245 -2.08 -24.98 8.33
N LEU A 246 -2.56 -25.38 9.50
CA LEU A 246 -2.60 -24.59 10.72
C LEU A 246 -1.81 -25.36 11.79
N SER A 247 -0.92 -24.67 12.48
CA SER A 247 -0.09 -25.15 13.61
C SER A 247 1.27 -25.78 13.26
N ASN A 248 2.31 -25.10 13.75
CA ASN A 248 3.41 -25.69 14.52
C ASN A 248 3.85 -24.61 15.54
N GLY A 249 4.87 -24.88 16.35
CA GLY A 249 5.28 -23.96 17.41
C GLY A 249 5.50 -22.52 16.93
N GLY A 250 5.08 -21.56 17.76
CA GLY A 250 5.14 -20.12 17.47
C GLY A 250 3.78 -19.52 17.09
N TYR A 251 2.83 -20.32 16.59
CA TYR A 251 1.46 -19.85 16.34
C TYR A 251 0.73 -19.54 17.66
N VAL A 252 0.12 -18.37 17.76
CA VAL A 252 -0.72 -17.96 18.88
C VAL A 252 -2.09 -17.52 18.33
N ASP A 253 -3.16 -18.10 18.87
CA ASP A 253 -4.53 -17.68 18.53
C ASP A 253 -4.95 -16.52 19.44
N GLY A 254 -5.05 -15.32 18.86
CA GLY A 254 -5.60 -14.12 19.49
C GLY A 254 -7.12 -14.01 19.41
N GLY A 255 -7.80 -14.95 18.73
CA GLY A 255 -9.27 -15.04 18.65
C GLY A 255 -9.87 -14.46 17.36
N ASN A 256 -11.14 -14.84 17.10
CA ASN A 256 -11.96 -14.36 15.97
C ASN A 256 -11.37 -14.62 14.56
N ASN A 257 -10.48 -15.60 14.41
CA ASN A 257 -9.98 -15.98 13.09
C ASN A 257 -10.97 -16.92 12.39
N ASN A 258 -11.25 -16.67 11.10
CA ASN A 258 -12.08 -17.51 10.24
C ASN A 258 -11.25 -18.13 9.11
N TRP A 259 -10.57 -19.25 9.40
CA TRP A 259 -9.69 -19.97 8.45
C TRP A 259 -10.42 -20.85 7.43
N ALA A 260 -11.75 -20.86 7.47
CA ALA A 260 -12.62 -21.53 6.50
C ALA A 260 -13.58 -20.52 5.83
N GLY A 261 -13.31 -19.23 5.98
CA GLY A 261 -14.15 -18.18 5.41
C GLY A 261 -13.99 -18.08 3.90
N PRO A 262 -15.01 -17.59 3.16
CA PRO A 262 -14.77 -17.10 1.81
C PRO A 262 -13.79 -15.93 1.94
N CYS A 263 -12.69 -15.95 1.18
CA CYS A 263 -11.94 -14.71 1.01
C CYS A 263 -12.81 -13.75 0.17
N PRO A 264 -12.82 -12.44 0.49
CA PRO A 264 -13.52 -11.45 -0.32
C PRO A 264 -12.97 -11.44 -1.77
N ASP A 265 -13.84 -11.79 -2.71
CA ASP A 265 -13.65 -11.85 -4.17
C ASP A 265 -15.07 -11.73 -4.76
N CYS A 266 -15.64 -10.53 -4.63
CA CYS A 266 -17.06 -10.27 -4.83
C CYS A 266 -17.49 -10.44 -6.30
N ASP A 267 -16.60 -10.14 -7.23
CA ASP A 267 -16.82 -10.25 -8.66
C ASP A 267 -16.39 -11.63 -9.22
N SER A 268 -15.85 -12.49 -8.36
CA SER A 268 -15.39 -13.85 -8.68
C SER A 268 -14.34 -13.90 -9.79
N ASN A 269 -13.56 -12.83 -9.96
CA ASN A 269 -12.51 -12.76 -10.97
C ASN A 269 -11.22 -13.49 -10.54
N GLY A 270 -11.15 -13.94 -9.28
CA GLY A 270 -10.04 -14.73 -8.73
C GLY A 270 -8.91 -13.90 -8.13
N LYS A 271 -9.01 -12.57 -8.15
CA LYS A 271 -8.25 -11.63 -7.32
C LYS A 271 -9.06 -11.31 -6.07
N LEU A 272 -8.39 -10.92 -5.00
CA LEU A 272 -9.07 -10.51 -3.78
C LEU A 272 -9.46 -9.04 -3.87
N ASP A 273 -10.62 -8.65 -3.34
CA ASP A 273 -11.11 -7.27 -3.42
C ASP A 273 -10.05 -6.26 -2.94
N LEU A 274 -9.37 -6.56 -1.83
CA LEU A 274 -8.29 -5.73 -1.29
C LEU A 274 -7.01 -5.75 -2.17
N GLU A 275 -6.75 -6.84 -2.90
CA GLU A 275 -5.71 -6.85 -3.93
C GLU A 275 -6.06 -5.83 -5.02
N GLU A 276 -7.32 -5.79 -5.46
CA GLU A 276 -7.78 -4.92 -6.54
C GLU A 276 -7.75 -3.45 -6.15
N ILE A 277 -8.28 -3.08 -4.99
CA ILE A 277 -8.20 -1.71 -4.44
C ILE A 277 -6.74 -1.24 -4.43
N LEU A 278 -5.80 -2.08 -3.98
CA LEU A 278 -4.37 -1.74 -3.95
C LEU A 278 -3.73 -1.61 -5.34
N PHE A 279 -4.33 -2.21 -6.39
CA PHE A 279 -3.90 -2.07 -7.78
C PHE A 279 -4.70 -1.03 -8.58
N GLY A 280 -5.40 -0.10 -7.91
CA GLY A 280 -6.19 0.95 -8.58
C GLY A 280 -7.59 0.47 -8.99
N GLY A 281 -8.12 -0.53 -8.28
CA GLY A 281 -9.55 -0.81 -8.28
C GLY A 281 -10.29 0.41 -7.73
N ALA A 282 -11.48 0.67 -8.30
CA ALA A 282 -12.28 1.83 -7.93
C ALA A 282 -12.76 1.70 -6.47
N ASP A 283 -12.49 2.72 -5.66
CA ASP A 283 -12.96 2.94 -4.29
C ASP A 283 -13.17 4.45 -4.15
N CYS A 284 -14.18 4.97 -4.85
CA CYS A 284 -14.31 6.41 -5.01
C CYS A 284 -14.73 7.12 -3.70
N ASN A 285 -15.44 6.40 -2.83
CA ASN A 285 -15.95 6.90 -1.56
C ASN A 285 -14.92 6.73 -0.42
N GLY A 286 -13.80 6.04 -0.70
CA GLY A 286 -12.66 5.87 0.21
C GLY A 286 -12.99 5.03 1.43
N ASN A 287 -13.92 4.09 1.31
CA ASN A 287 -14.37 3.25 2.42
C ASN A 287 -13.59 1.91 2.50
N ASP A 288 -12.56 1.73 1.67
CA ASP A 288 -11.74 0.51 1.53
C ASP A 288 -12.56 -0.73 1.09
N LEU A 289 -13.69 -0.53 0.40
CA LEU A 289 -14.42 -1.55 -0.37
C LEU A 289 -14.31 -1.23 -1.86
N LEU A 290 -14.19 -2.28 -2.68
CA LEU A 290 -14.15 -2.10 -4.12
C LEU A 290 -15.55 -1.69 -4.59
N ASP A 291 -15.67 -0.62 -5.38
CA ASP A 291 -16.94 -0.10 -5.87
C ASP A 291 -17.76 -1.20 -6.57
N ALA A 292 -17.08 -2.07 -7.33
CA ALA A 292 -17.71 -3.23 -7.97
C ALA A 292 -18.39 -4.19 -6.97
N CYS A 293 -17.84 -4.35 -5.76
CA CYS A 293 -18.46 -5.13 -4.70
C CYS A 293 -19.68 -4.44 -4.09
N GLU A 294 -19.62 -3.13 -3.95
CA GLU A 294 -20.74 -2.34 -3.44
C GLU A 294 -21.92 -2.36 -4.41
N VAL A 295 -21.66 -2.26 -5.71
CA VAL A 295 -22.68 -2.39 -6.76
C VAL A 295 -23.32 -3.78 -6.71
N VAL A 296 -22.55 -4.83 -6.46
CA VAL A 296 -23.07 -6.20 -6.30
C VAL A 296 -23.96 -6.34 -5.05
N ASP A 297 -23.55 -5.76 -3.91
CA ASP A 297 -24.32 -5.86 -2.65
C ASP A 297 -25.55 -4.94 -2.64
N ASN A 298 -25.43 -3.75 -3.22
CA ASN A 298 -26.48 -2.77 -3.35
C ASN A 298 -26.56 -2.20 -4.79
N PRO A 299 -27.27 -2.89 -5.70
CA PRO A 299 -27.45 -2.45 -7.09
C PRO A 299 -28.18 -1.10 -7.27
N LYS A 300 -28.61 -0.46 -6.18
CA LYS A 300 -29.17 0.90 -6.24
C LYS A 300 -28.10 1.99 -6.28
N LEU A 301 -26.85 1.63 -5.99
CA LEU A 301 -25.72 2.53 -6.12
C LEU A 301 -25.32 2.75 -7.59
N ASP A 302 -25.72 1.85 -8.48
CA ASP A 302 -25.52 1.90 -9.94
C ASP A 302 -26.88 2.08 -10.61
N GLY A 303 -27.40 3.31 -10.57
CA GLY A 303 -28.74 3.63 -11.05
C GLY A 303 -28.86 3.57 -12.56
N ASN A 304 -27.77 3.82 -13.28
CA ASN A 304 -27.69 3.79 -14.75
C ASN A 304 -27.26 2.40 -15.30
N GLY A 305 -26.86 1.47 -14.44
CA GLY A 305 -26.52 0.08 -14.77
C GLY A 305 -25.19 -0.09 -15.49
N ASP A 306 -24.26 0.86 -15.36
CA ASP A 306 -22.97 0.84 -16.05
C ASP A 306 -21.84 0.12 -15.28
N GLY A 307 -22.14 -0.35 -14.07
CA GLY A 307 -21.25 -1.13 -13.22
C GLY A 307 -20.34 -0.28 -12.32
N LEU A 308 -20.56 1.03 -12.25
CA LEU A 308 -19.89 1.96 -11.34
C LEU A 308 -20.91 2.56 -10.37
N ILE A 309 -20.45 3.04 -9.22
CA ILE A 309 -21.34 3.73 -8.28
C ILE A 309 -21.61 5.15 -8.81
N ASP A 310 -22.89 5.53 -8.91
CA ASP A 310 -23.35 6.85 -9.39
C ASP A 310 -22.70 8.00 -8.60
N GLU A 311 -22.42 7.84 -7.28
CA GLU A 311 -21.74 8.88 -6.49
C GLU A 311 -20.29 9.13 -6.97
N CYS A 312 -19.65 8.13 -7.57
CA CYS A 312 -18.31 8.26 -8.17
C CYS A 312 -18.36 8.97 -9.53
N GLN A 313 -19.52 8.95 -10.17
CA GLN A 313 -19.71 9.41 -11.52
C GLN A 313 -20.46 10.73 -11.45
N CYS A 314 -19.85 11.82 -11.89
CA CYS A 314 -20.59 13.07 -12.02
C CYS A 314 -21.56 12.98 -13.21
N LEU A 315 -22.55 12.09 -13.16
CA LEU A 315 -23.50 11.78 -14.24
C LEU A 315 -24.24 13.04 -14.71
N ALA A 316 -24.41 13.99 -13.79
CA ALA A 316 -25.06 15.25 -14.04
C ALA A 316 -24.19 16.25 -14.84
N ASP A 317 -22.87 16.06 -14.96
CA ASP A 317 -21.96 16.86 -15.80
C ASP A 317 -21.94 16.28 -17.21
N VAL A 318 -23.07 16.45 -17.88
CA VAL A 318 -23.32 15.99 -19.26
C VAL A 318 -22.28 16.56 -20.24
N THR A 319 -21.73 17.74 -19.95
CA THR A 319 -20.74 18.39 -20.82
C THR A 319 -19.29 18.03 -20.52
N GLY A 320 -19.02 17.31 -19.41
CA GLY A 320 -17.69 16.89 -18.98
C GLY A 320 -16.76 18.05 -18.63
N ASN A 321 -17.31 19.17 -18.16
CA ASN A 321 -16.55 20.38 -17.86
C ASN A 321 -16.05 20.46 -16.41
N GLY A 322 -16.39 19.46 -15.58
CA GLY A 322 -16.09 19.37 -14.16
C GLY A 322 -17.08 20.10 -13.26
N SER A 323 -18.23 20.53 -13.78
CA SER A 323 -19.26 21.24 -13.03
C SER A 323 -20.63 20.97 -13.64
N VAL A 324 -21.59 20.68 -12.77
CA VAL A 324 -23.01 20.55 -13.10
C VAL A 324 -23.67 21.92 -12.97
N ASP A 325 -23.97 22.54 -14.10
CA ASP A 325 -24.59 23.86 -14.14
C ASP A 325 -25.64 24.03 -15.26
N ALA A 326 -25.95 25.29 -15.57
CA ALA A 326 -26.95 25.63 -16.57
C ALA A 326 -26.59 25.16 -17.99
N ILE A 327 -25.31 24.87 -18.25
CA ILE A 327 -24.83 24.34 -19.53
C ILE A 327 -25.24 22.86 -19.67
N ASP A 328 -25.11 22.06 -18.61
CA ASP A 328 -25.54 20.65 -18.62
C ASP A 328 -27.06 20.54 -18.71
N LEU A 329 -27.79 21.39 -17.98
CA LEU A 329 -29.23 21.50 -18.13
C LEU A 329 -29.64 21.88 -19.56
N ALA A 330 -28.92 22.81 -20.19
CA ALA A 330 -29.20 23.20 -21.57
C ALA A 330 -28.92 22.05 -22.55
N ALA A 331 -27.84 21.29 -22.34
CA ALA A 331 -27.51 20.09 -23.11
C ALA A 331 -28.64 19.05 -23.00
N LEU A 332 -29.12 18.77 -21.78
CA LEU A 332 -30.24 17.86 -21.54
C LEU A 332 -31.53 18.34 -22.22
N MET A 333 -31.90 19.61 -22.04
CA MET A 333 -33.09 20.19 -22.66
C MET A 333 -33.04 20.15 -24.19
N SER A 334 -31.84 20.23 -24.78
CA SER A 334 -31.66 20.16 -26.23
C SER A 334 -31.94 18.77 -26.83
N SER A 335 -31.81 17.73 -26.00
CA SER A 335 -32.00 16.32 -26.36
C SER A 335 -33.31 15.73 -25.82
N TRP A 336 -34.22 16.55 -25.28
CA TRP A 336 -35.45 16.08 -24.63
C TRP A 336 -36.31 15.20 -25.55
N GLY A 337 -36.71 14.03 -25.04
CA GLY A 337 -37.51 13.04 -25.76
C GLY A 337 -36.74 12.28 -26.86
N SER A 338 -35.42 12.45 -26.94
CA SER A 338 -34.53 11.62 -27.76
C SER A 338 -33.93 10.48 -26.91
N ASN A 339 -33.13 9.63 -27.54
CA ASN A 339 -32.35 8.57 -26.88
C ASN A 339 -31.03 9.07 -26.27
N GLY A 340 -30.89 10.38 -26.03
CA GLY A 340 -29.70 10.98 -25.38
C GLY A 340 -28.47 11.09 -26.26
N SER A 341 -28.37 10.28 -27.33
CA SER A 341 -27.20 10.26 -28.21
C SER A 341 -27.06 11.54 -29.03
N GLY A 342 -26.01 12.32 -28.77
CA GLY A 342 -25.71 13.58 -29.47
C GLY A 342 -24.26 14.04 -29.34
N GLU A 343 -24.04 15.35 -29.20
CA GLU A 343 -22.72 15.91 -28.85
C GLU A 343 -22.32 15.56 -27.41
N PHE A 344 -23.33 15.39 -26.55
CA PHE A 344 -23.23 14.97 -25.17
C PHE A 344 -24.18 13.79 -24.94
N ASP A 345 -23.87 12.94 -23.96
CA ASP A 345 -24.80 11.88 -23.53
C ASP A 345 -25.79 12.44 -22.50
N ALA A 346 -26.98 12.78 -22.96
CA ALA A 346 -28.00 13.43 -22.14
C ALA A 346 -28.98 12.45 -21.46
N ASP A 347 -28.89 11.14 -21.78
CA ASP A 347 -29.67 10.07 -21.15
C ASP A 347 -28.85 9.49 -19.98
N VAL A 348 -28.73 10.30 -18.93
CA VAL A 348 -27.86 10.01 -17.77
C VAL A 348 -28.39 8.85 -16.92
N THR A 349 -29.68 8.53 -17.05
CA THR A 349 -30.30 7.36 -16.42
C THR A 349 -30.20 6.09 -17.28
N ASN A 350 -29.75 6.22 -18.53
CA ASN A 350 -29.58 5.14 -19.50
C ASN A 350 -30.86 4.31 -19.71
N ASP A 351 -32.02 4.96 -19.62
CA ASP A 351 -33.34 4.34 -19.77
C ASP A 351 -33.83 4.29 -21.24
N GLY A 352 -33.04 4.89 -22.13
CA GLY A 352 -33.28 5.00 -23.56
C GLY A 352 -34.06 6.26 -23.96
N MET A 353 -34.37 7.16 -23.03
CA MET A 353 -35.11 8.39 -23.31
C MET A 353 -34.78 9.55 -22.35
N VAL A 354 -34.27 10.66 -22.89
CA VAL A 354 -34.09 11.91 -22.13
C VAL A 354 -35.44 12.46 -21.69
N ASN A 355 -35.70 12.43 -20.38
CA ASN A 355 -36.97 12.82 -19.80
C ASN A 355 -36.82 13.45 -18.39
N GLY A 356 -37.93 13.48 -17.64
CA GLY A 356 -37.96 14.06 -16.30
C GLY A 356 -37.09 13.34 -15.28
N LEU A 357 -36.73 12.07 -15.53
CA LEU A 357 -35.81 11.30 -14.70
C LEU A 357 -34.38 11.81 -14.85
N ASP A 358 -33.91 12.03 -16.08
CA ASP A 358 -32.58 12.60 -16.35
C ASP A 358 -32.46 14.02 -15.79
N LEU A 359 -33.53 14.81 -15.93
CA LEU A 359 -33.58 16.15 -15.32
C LEU A 359 -33.44 16.10 -13.80
N ALA A 360 -34.03 15.10 -13.14
CA ALA A 360 -33.91 14.96 -11.69
C ALA A 360 -32.45 14.71 -11.29
N VAL A 361 -31.72 13.89 -12.04
CA VAL A 361 -30.28 13.64 -11.82
C VAL A 361 -29.47 14.92 -11.97
N ILE A 362 -29.68 15.70 -13.04
CA ILE A 362 -28.97 16.99 -13.22
C ILE A 362 -29.25 17.97 -12.07
N LEU A 363 -30.50 18.05 -11.61
CA LEU A 363 -30.87 18.97 -10.54
C LEU A 363 -30.37 18.54 -9.17
N ASP A 364 -30.25 17.24 -8.92
CA ASP A 364 -29.71 16.69 -7.67
C ASP A 364 -28.19 16.88 -7.59
N GLY A 365 -27.48 16.74 -8.72
CA GLY A 365 -26.03 16.89 -8.81
C GLY A 365 -25.51 18.33 -8.93
N TRP A 366 -26.36 19.35 -8.80
CA TRP A 366 -25.99 20.74 -9.12
C TRP A 366 -24.80 21.26 -8.28
N GLY A 367 -23.73 21.69 -8.94
CA GLY A 367 -22.51 22.16 -8.27
C GLY A 367 -21.22 21.67 -8.93
N ALA A 368 -20.13 21.70 -8.18
CA ALA A 368 -18.86 21.14 -8.65
C ALA A 368 -18.88 19.62 -8.52
N CYS A 369 -18.31 18.92 -9.52
CA CYS A 369 -18.07 17.49 -9.44
C CYS A 369 -16.91 17.18 -8.46
N PRO A 370 -16.92 16.01 -7.80
CA PRO A 370 -15.81 15.52 -6.97
C PRO A 370 -14.46 15.43 -7.70
#